data_AF-A0A353C206-F1
#
_entry.id   AF-A0A353C206-F1
#
_cell.length_a   1.000
_cell.length_b   1.000
_cell.length_c   1.000
_cell.angle_alpha   90.00
_cell.angle_beta   90.00
_cell.angle_gamma   90.00
#
_symmetry.space_group_name_H-M   'P 1'
#
loop_
_entity.id
_entity.type
_entity.pdbx_description
1 polymer ?
#
loop_
_entity_poly.entity_id
_entity_poly.type
_entity_poly.pdbx_seq_one_letter_code
_entity_poly.pdbx_strand_id
1 'polypeptide(L)'
;MVKIQSEQMLYNRMLVTGAINYQKLGYSNIKINNEKYANGLPNKVCGYVPDLSAVLDDEIILCEVVTNDSINEIGVFQKWKTLSQCSNNFHMIIPGKDFEMIKNMMKSNGVNVNKYWFSKCC
;
A
#
# COMPACT_ATOMS: atom_id res chain seq x y z
N MET A 1 -12.50 22.17 -6.60
CA MET A 1 -11.69 21.47 -5.56
C MET A 1 -12.27 20.08 -5.26
N VAL A 2 -12.61 19.29 -6.30
CA VAL A 2 -13.37 18.01 -6.18
C VAL A 2 -12.47 16.76 -6.34
N LYS A 3 -11.32 16.88 -7.04
CA LYS A 3 -10.40 15.77 -7.29
C LYS A 3 -9.79 15.13 -6.04
N ILE A 4 -9.50 15.93 -5.02
CA ILE A 4 -8.83 15.46 -3.78
C ILE A 4 -9.73 14.49 -2.99
N GLN A 5 -11.05 14.71 -2.99
CA GLN A 5 -11.98 13.84 -2.28
C GLN A 5 -12.16 12.48 -2.97
N SER A 6 -12.19 12.45 -4.31
CA SER A 6 -12.37 11.20 -5.06
C SER A 6 -11.17 10.25 -4.90
N GLU A 7 -9.95 10.78 -4.92
CA GLU A 7 -8.73 9.98 -4.78
C GLU A 7 -8.56 9.48 -3.33
N GLN A 8 -8.91 10.29 -2.33
CA GLN A 8 -8.95 9.83 -0.93
C GLN A 8 -9.98 8.72 -0.71
N MET A 9 -11.15 8.81 -1.34
CA MET A 9 -12.16 7.75 -1.30
C MET A 9 -11.67 6.47 -1.98
N LEU A 10 -11.02 6.60 -3.15
CA LEU A 10 -10.41 5.48 -3.86
C LEU A 10 -9.33 4.80 -2.99
N TYR A 11 -8.39 5.58 -2.45
CA TYR A 11 -7.35 5.14 -1.53
C TYR A 11 -7.95 4.35 -0.35
N ASN A 12 -8.92 4.94 0.37
CA ASN A 12 -9.55 4.30 1.52
C ASN A 12 -10.26 3.00 1.14
N ARG A 13 -10.96 2.98 0.00
CA ARG A 13 -11.64 1.77 -0.50
C ARG A 13 -10.62 0.67 -0.83
N MET A 14 -9.54 1.01 -1.52
CA MET A 14 -8.48 0.06 -1.88
C MET A 14 -7.79 -0.49 -0.63
N LEU A 15 -7.52 0.37 0.36
CA LEU A 15 -6.90 -0.01 1.63
C LEU A 15 -7.76 -1.02 2.42
N VAL A 16 -9.06 -0.72 2.59
CA VAL A 16 -10.00 -1.61 3.28
C VAL A 16 -10.20 -2.92 2.51
N THR A 17 -10.32 -2.85 1.19
CA THR A 17 -10.44 -4.05 0.34
C THR A 17 -9.18 -4.92 0.44
N GLY A 18 -8.01 -4.30 0.46
CA GLY A 18 -6.73 -4.96 0.67
C GLY A 18 -6.68 -5.70 2.00
N ALA A 19 -7.07 -5.04 3.10
CA ALA A 19 -7.13 -5.67 4.42
C ALA A 19 -8.06 -6.90 4.45
N ILE A 20 -9.24 -6.80 3.86
CA ILE A 20 -10.19 -7.93 3.77
C ILE A 20 -9.59 -9.08 2.94
N ASN A 21 -8.89 -8.77 1.85
CA ASN A 21 -8.25 -9.79 1.02
C ASN A 21 -7.11 -10.48 1.75
N TYR A 22 -6.30 -9.74 2.51
CA TYR A 22 -5.25 -10.29 3.37
C TYR A 22 -5.86 -11.26 4.37
N GLN A 23 -6.94 -10.88 5.05
CA GLN A 23 -7.63 -11.74 6.01
C GLN A 23 -8.11 -13.04 5.35
N LYS A 24 -8.74 -12.95 4.17
CA LYS A 24 -9.22 -14.12 3.41
C LYS A 24 -8.09 -15.05 2.97
N LEU A 25 -6.88 -14.53 2.82
CA LEU A 25 -5.70 -15.27 2.38
C LEU A 25 -4.83 -15.76 3.54
N GLY A 26 -5.33 -15.68 4.78
CA GLY A 26 -4.65 -16.23 5.96
C GLY A 26 -3.66 -15.28 6.64
N TYR A 27 -3.59 -14.02 6.23
CA TYR A 27 -2.77 -13.03 6.93
C TYR A 27 -3.41 -12.69 8.29
N SER A 28 -2.56 -12.43 9.27
CA SER A 28 -2.94 -12.09 10.65
C SER A 28 -2.38 -10.72 11.05
N ASN A 29 -2.79 -10.22 12.24
CA ASN A 29 -2.35 -8.93 12.79
C ASN A 29 -2.44 -7.77 11.78
N ILE A 30 -3.54 -7.72 11.02
CA ILE A 30 -3.73 -6.76 9.93
C ILE A 30 -4.09 -5.40 10.53
N LYS A 31 -3.24 -4.41 10.28
CA LYS A 31 -3.43 -3.01 10.67
C LYS A 31 -3.41 -2.14 9.43
N ILE A 32 -4.22 -1.10 9.38
CA ILE A 32 -4.25 -0.16 8.26
C ILE A 32 -4.26 1.28 8.75
N ASN A 33 -3.66 2.17 7.96
CA ASN A 33 -3.60 3.61 8.18
C ASN A 33 -4.96 4.25 7.86
N ASN A 34 -5.97 3.88 8.64
CA ASN A 34 -7.33 4.40 8.61
C ASN A 34 -7.88 4.34 10.03
N GLU A 35 -8.10 5.49 10.65
CA GLU A 35 -8.56 5.62 12.04
C GLU A 35 -9.88 4.90 12.33
N LYS A 36 -10.68 4.65 11.28
CA LYS A 36 -11.97 3.95 11.40
C LYS A 36 -11.83 2.43 11.40
N TYR A 37 -10.63 1.88 11.22
CA TYR A 37 -10.42 0.43 11.19
C TYR A 37 -10.14 -0.13 12.58
N ALA A 38 -10.86 -1.19 12.95
CA ALA A 38 -10.92 -1.70 14.32
C ALA A 38 -9.58 -2.25 14.86
N ASN A 39 -8.66 -2.67 13.98
CA ASN A 39 -7.41 -3.32 14.39
C ASN A 39 -6.24 -2.34 14.61
N GLY A 40 -6.51 -1.05 14.59
CA GLY A 40 -5.53 0.00 14.85
C GLY A 40 -4.60 0.32 13.68
N LEU A 41 -3.61 1.16 13.96
CA LEU A 41 -2.68 1.72 12.98
C LEU A 41 -1.38 0.89 12.90
N PRO A 42 -0.76 0.80 11.71
CA PRO A 42 0.57 0.20 11.56
C PRO A 42 1.63 0.93 12.39
N ASN A 43 2.65 0.18 12.81
CA ASN A 43 3.80 0.75 13.48
C ASN A 43 4.73 1.43 12.46
N LYS A 44 5.50 2.42 12.92
CA LYS A 44 6.55 3.05 12.11
C LYS A 44 7.67 2.04 11.82
N VAL A 45 8.05 1.94 10.55
CA VAL A 45 9.19 1.14 10.05
C VAL A 45 10.12 2.08 9.28
N CYS A 46 11.40 2.11 9.67
CA CYS A 46 12.42 2.94 9.03
C CYS A 46 12.01 4.41 8.82
N GLY A 47 11.37 5.01 9.84
CA GLY A 47 10.96 6.41 9.81
C GLY A 47 9.55 6.66 9.26
N TYR A 48 8.95 5.69 8.56
CA TYR A 48 7.67 5.84 7.86
C TYR A 48 6.59 4.91 8.44
N VAL A 49 5.33 5.36 8.41
CA VAL A 49 4.18 4.50 8.71
C VAL A 49 3.67 3.93 7.39
N PRO A 50 3.64 2.60 7.22
CA PRO A 50 3.09 2.00 6.02
C PRO A 50 1.56 2.15 6.01
N ASP A 51 0.95 2.07 4.83
CA ASP A 51 -0.51 2.14 4.73
C ASP A 51 -1.18 0.89 5.32
N LEU A 52 -0.57 -0.28 5.16
CA LEU A 52 -1.01 -1.53 5.75
C LEU A 52 0.19 -2.33 6.26
N SER A 53 0.03 -2.98 7.41
CA SER A 53 0.94 -4.02 7.90
C SER A 53 0.17 -5.29 8.24
N ALA A 54 0.76 -6.44 7.98
CA ALA A 54 0.19 -7.75 8.34
C ALA A 54 1.30 -8.77 8.61
N VAL A 55 0.92 -9.94 9.09
CA VAL A 55 1.82 -11.08 9.32
C VAL A 55 1.33 -12.30 8.55
N LEU A 56 2.23 -12.97 7.82
CA LEU A 56 1.99 -14.26 7.17
C LEU A 56 3.25 -15.11 7.38
N ASP A 57 3.07 -16.35 7.86
CA ASP A 57 4.17 -17.29 8.11
C ASP A 57 5.33 -16.66 8.93
N ASP A 58 4.98 -15.97 10.02
CA ASP A 58 5.88 -15.23 10.92
C ASP A 58 6.67 -14.05 10.28
N GLU A 59 6.43 -13.73 9.01
CA GLU A 59 7.02 -12.56 8.36
C GLU A 59 6.11 -11.33 8.45
N ILE A 60 6.73 -10.15 8.63
CA ILE A 60 6.02 -8.87 8.55
C ILE A 60 5.95 -8.41 7.10
N ILE A 61 4.71 -8.22 6.64
CA ILE A 61 4.39 -7.67 5.34
C ILE A 61 4.05 -6.20 5.50
N LEU A 62 4.69 -5.35 4.69
CA LEU A 62 4.35 -3.94 4.57
C LEU A 62 3.69 -3.71 3.22
N CYS A 63 2.64 -2.91 3.17
CA CYS A 63 1.91 -2.65 1.94
C CYS A 63 1.53 -1.18 1.81
N GLU A 64 1.72 -0.64 0.61
CA GLU A 64 1.34 0.72 0.24
C GLU A 64 0.21 0.72 -0.78
N VAL A 65 -0.70 1.69 -0.68
CA VAL A 65 -1.75 1.92 -1.67
C VAL A 65 -1.30 3.06 -2.57
N VAL A 66 -1.21 2.78 -3.87
CA VAL A 66 -0.77 3.77 -4.85
C VAL A 66 -1.98 4.29 -5.60
N THR A 67 -2.15 5.61 -5.62
CA THR A 67 -3.11 6.32 -6.49
C THR A 67 -2.38 7.26 -7.45
N ASN A 68 -3.09 7.81 -8.44
CA ASN A 68 -2.52 8.80 -9.35
C ASN A 68 -2.10 10.09 -8.63
N ASP A 69 -2.75 10.45 -7.53
CA ASP A 69 -2.33 11.57 -6.71
C ASP A 69 -1.06 11.22 -5.91
N SER A 70 -1.00 10.01 -5.33
CA SER A 70 0.14 9.60 -4.49
C SER A 70 1.48 9.64 -5.23
N ILE A 71 1.52 9.27 -6.52
CA ILE A 71 2.76 9.27 -7.32
C ILE A 71 3.32 10.67 -7.57
N ASN A 72 2.50 11.71 -7.37
CA ASN A 72 2.90 13.11 -7.51
C ASN A 72 3.30 13.75 -6.17
N GLU A 73 3.18 13.03 -5.06
CA GLU A 73 3.57 13.53 -3.75
C GLU A 73 5.10 13.66 -3.61
N ILE A 74 5.54 14.79 -3.06
CA ILE A 74 6.96 15.08 -2.87
C ILE A 74 7.57 14.03 -1.93
N GLY A 75 8.61 13.33 -2.41
CA GLY A 75 9.36 12.34 -1.62
C GLY A 75 8.70 10.95 -1.52
N VAL A 76 7.58 10.71 -2.20
CA VAL A 76 6.84 9.43 -2.11
C VAL A 76 7.68 8.23 -2.55
N PHE A 77 8.46 8.36 -3.62
CA PHE A 77 9.34 7.29 -4.09
C PHE A 77 10.48 7.00 -3.10
N GLN A 78 10.96 8.01 -2.38
CA GLN A 78 11.95 7.81 -1.33
C GLN A 78 11.35 7.06 -0.13
N LYS A 79 10.10 7.37 0.26
CA LYS A 79 9.34 6.60 1.27
C LYS A 79 9.25 5.14 0.84
N TRP A 80 8.72 4.87 -0.36
CA TRP A 80 8.50 3.51 -0.84
C TRP A 80 9.80 2.73 -1.01
N LYS A 81 10.86 3.37 -1.50
CA LYS A 81 12.18 2.75 -1.59
C LYS A 81 12.70 2.36 -0.21
N THR A 82 12.62 3.26 0.78
CA THR A 82 13.06 2.99 2.16
C THR A 82 12.27 1.84 2.78
N LEU A 83 10.94 1.84 2.65
CA LEU A 83 10.09 0.76 3.14
C LEU A 83 10.43 -0.59 2.46
N SER A 84 10.64 -0.58 1.14
CA SER A 84 11.01 -1.79 0.39
C SER A 84 12.39 -2.36 0.75
N GLN A 85 13.29 -1.54 1.30
CA GLN A 85 14.61 -1.98 1.77
C GLN A 85 14.58 -2.49 3.21
N CYS A 86 13.59 -2.05 3.99
CA CYS A 86 13.44 -2.39 5.40
C CYS A 86 12.50 -3.56 5.67
N SER A 87 11.85 -4.09 4.64
CA SER A 87 11.01 -5.27 4.71
C SER A 87 11.47 -6.28 3.69
N ASN A 88 11.46 -7.56 4.08
CA ASN A 88 11.70 -8.66 3.16
C ASN A 88 10.49 -8.89 2.23
N ASN A 89 9.33 -8.33 2.58
CA ASN A 89 8.05 -8.63 1.95
C ASN A 89 7.21 -7.35 1.79
N PHE A 90 7.57 -6.55 0.79
CA PHE A 90 6.94 -5.27 0.46
C PHE A 90 5.92 -5.43 -0.68
N HIS A 91 4.68 -5.08 -0.41
CA HIS A 91 3.55 -5.19 -1.32
C HIS A 91 3.05 -3.81 -1.78
N MET A 92 2.37 -3.78 -2.92
CA MET A 92 1.67 -2.58 -3.39
C MET A 92 0.27 -2.91 -3.91
N ILE A 93 -0.71 -2.06 -3.61
CA ILE A 93 -2.07 -2.13 -4.15
C ILE A 93 -2.25 -0.99 -5.15
N ILE A 94 -2.58 -1.32 -6.40
CA ILE A 94 -2.62 -0.40 -7.54
C ILE A 94 -4.00 -0.44 -8.23
N PRO A 95 -4.53 0.68 -8.77
CA PRO A 95 -5.73 0.67 -9.59
C PRO A 95 -5.47 -0.16 -10.86
N GLY A 96 -6.43 -1.01 -11.25
CA GLY A 96 -6.25 -1.89 -12.41
C GLY A 96 -5.89 -1.14 -13.69
N LYS A 97 -6.57 -0.01 -13.95
CA LYS A 97 -6.32 0.85 -15.11
C LYS A 97 -4.90 1.44 -15.19
N ASP A 98 -4.23 1.61 -14.05
CA ASP A 98 -2.92 2.29 -13.95
C ASP A 98 -1.78 1.29 -13.67
N PHE A 99 -2.09 -0.01 -13.65
CA PHE A 99 -1.20 -1.07 -13.16
C PHE A 99 0.18 -1.09 -13.84
N GLU A 100 0.21 -1.16 -15.17
CA GLU A 100 1.48 -1.26 -15.92
C GLU A 100 2.30 0.03 -15.83
N MET A 101 1.63 1.20 -15.86
CA MET A 101 2.30 2.49 -15.70
C MET A 101 3.00 2.57 -14.34
N ILE A 102 2.25 2.31 -13.26
CA ILE A 102 2.77 2.43 -11.89
C ILE A 102 3.85 1.38 -11.63
N LYS A 103 3.68 0.14 -12.10
CA LYS A 103 4.71 -0.90 -11.98
C LYS A 103 6.03 -0.49 -12.65
N ASN A 104 5.97 0.10 -13.84
CA ASN A 104 7.15 0.62 -14.52
C ASN A 104 7.78 1.82 -13.78
N MET A 105 6.95 2.68 -13.17
CA MET A 105 7.43 3.77 -12.30
C MET A 105 8.17 3.25 -11.06
N MET A 106 7.65 2.20 -10.39
CA MET A 106 8.35 1.60 -9.24
C MET A 106 9.73 1.06 -9.63
N LYS A 107 9.80 0.33 -10.75
CA LYS A 107 11.05 -0.23 -11.25
C LYS A 107 12.06 0.86 -11.59
N SER A 108 11.65 1.90 -12.31
CA SER A 108 12.55 3.00 -12.70
C SER A 108 13.05 3.83 -11.52
N ASN A 109 12.29 3.87 -10.42
CA ASN A 109 12.70 4.55 -9.18
C ASN A 109 13.45 3.63 -8.19
N GLY A 110 13.68 2.36 -8.55
CA GLY A 110 14.40 1.40 -7.71
C GLY A 110 13.65 0.99 -6.45
N VAL A 111 12.32 0.94 -6.51
CA VAL A 111 11.46 0.40 -5.46
C VAL A 111 11.28 -1.11 -5.69
N ASN A 112 11.70 -1.92 -4.72
CA ASN A 112 11.62 -3.37 -4.82
C ASN A 112 10.27 -3.87 -4.30
N VAL A 113 9.36 -4.29 -5.19
CA VAL A 113 8.03 -4.77 -4.80
C VAL A 113 7.97 -6.28 -4.96
N ASN A 114 7.72 -7.00 -3.87
CA ASN A 114 7.59 -8.45 -3.85
C ASN A 114 6.25 -8.91 -4.45
N LYS A 115 5.18 -8.14 -4.22
CA LYS A 115 3.84 -8.49 -4.72
C LYS A 115 3.00 -7.27 -5.07
N TYR A 116 2.34 -7.36 -6.22
CA TYR A 116 1.36 -6.38 -6.64
C TYR A 116 -0.06 -6.93 -6.51
N TRP A 117 -0.94 -6.12 -5.95
CA TRP A 117 -2.38 -6.32 -5.90
C TRP A 117 -3.04 -5.31 -6.81
N PHE A 118 -4.12 -5.70 -7.47
CA PHE A 118 -4.91 -4.77 -8.29
C PHE A 118 -6.40 -4.91 -8.01
N SER A 119 -7.09 -3.77 -7.98
CA SER A 119 -8.55 -3.74 -7.96
C SER A 119 -9.08 -3.84 -9.40
N LYS A 120 -9.92 -4.84 -9.68
CA LYS A 120 -10.65 -4.95 -10.96
C LYS A 120 -11.80 -3.94 -11.08
N CYS A 121 -12.13 -3.21 -10.01
CA CYS A 121 -13.30 -2.33 -9.94
C CYS A 121 -13.00 -0.86 -10.28
N CYS A 122 -11.92 -0.59 -11.02
CA CYS A 122 -11.47 0.75 -11.38
C CYS A 122 -11.15 0.82 -12.87
#